data_AF-A0A5P0JK91-F1
#
_entry.id   AF-A0A5P0JK91-F1
#
_cell.length_a   1.000
_cell.length_b   1.000
_cell.length_c   1.000
_cell.angle_alpha   90.00
_cell.angle_beta   90.00
_cell.angle_gamma   90.00
#
_symmetry.space_group_name_H-M   'P 1'
#
loop_
_entity.id
_entity.type
_entity.pdbx_description
1 polymer ?
#
loop_
_entity_poly.entity_id
_entity_poly.type
_entity_poly.pdbx_seq_one_letter_code
_entity_poly.pdbx_strand_id
1 'polypeptide(L)'
;ALVATTRATRVTGTRADGVAFSIEQGAANNILLANGGVLTVESDTSSDKTQVNMGGREIVKTKATATGTTLTGGEQIVEGVANETTINDGGIQTVSANGEAIKTK
;
A
#
# COMPACT_ATOMS: atom_id res chain seq x y z
N ALA A 1 9.23 12.17 2.57
CA ALA A 1 8.24 11.15 2.18
C ALA A 1 8.68 9.80 2.72
N LEU A 2 7.75 8.91 3.09
CA LEU A 2 8.09 7.56 3.54
C LEU A 2 8.60 6.73 2.36
N VAL A 3 9.76 6.10 2.47
CA VAL A 3 10.22 5.08 1.52
C VAL A 3 10.57 3.85 2.33
N ALA A 4 9.76 2.80 2.23
CA ALA A 4 9.86 1.63 3.09
C ALA A 4 9.46 0.33 2.38
N THR A 5 9.86 -0.78 2.99
CA THR A 5 9.47 -2.13 2.63
C THR A 5 8.90 -2.83 3.86
N THR A 6 7.96 -3.76 3.67
CA THR A 6 7.43 -4.64 4.74
C THR A 6 8.50 -5.50 5.43
N ARG A 7 9.71 -5.62 4.85
CA ARG A 7 10.87 -6.28 5.47
C ARG A 7 11.68 -5.38 6.42
N ALA A 8 11.29 -4.13 6.63
CA ALA A 8 11.91 -3.29 7.64
C ALA A 8 11.75 -3.92 9.04
N THR A 9 12.80 -3.83 9.87
CA THR A 9 12.83 -4.47 11.19
C THR A 9 11.73 -3.95 12.12
N ARG A 10 11.54 -2.63 12.16
CA ARG A 10 10.38 -1.97 12.78
C ARG A 10 10.34 -0.49 12.39
N VAL A 11 9.21 -0.02 11.88
CA VAL A 11 8.92 1.40 11.64
C VAL A 11 7.57 1.67 12.25
N THR A 12 7.47 2.59 13.20
CA THR A 12 6.20 2.90 13.87
C THR A 12 6.07 4.40 14.08
N GLY A 13 4.85 4.90 14.14
CA GLY A 13 4.59 6.28 14.50
C GLY A 13 3.12 6.62 14.46
N THR A 14 2.82 7.90 14.56
CA THR A 14 1.46 8.43 14.48
C THR A 14 1.42 9.47 13.36
N ARG A 15 0.44 9.34 12.48
CA ARG A 15 0.15 10.29 11.40
C ARG A 15 -0.40 11.60 11.98
N ALA A 16 -0.40 12.65 11.16
CA ALA A 16 -0.92 13.96 11.56
C ALA A 16 -2.43 13.96 11.91
N ASP A 17 -3.19 12.99 11.38
CA ASP A 17 -4.60 12.75 11.70
C ASP A 17 -4.82 11.92 12.98
N GLY A 18 -3.74 11.59 13.72
CA GLY A 18 -3.80 10.82 14.95
C GLY A 18 -3.81 9.30 14.77
N VAL A 19 -3.80 8.79 13.54
CA VAL A 19 -3.80 7.35 13.28
C VAL A 19 -2.39 6.77 13.45
N ALA A 20 -2.26 5.73 14.29
CA ALA A 20 -1.01 5.00 14.42
C ALA A 20 -0.73 4.15 13.18
N PHE A 21 0.52 4.15 12.72
CA PHE A 21 1.00 3.33 11.63
C PHE A 21 2.17 2.44 12.09
N SER A 22 2.29 1.27 11.48
CA SER A 22 3.40 0.35 11.75
C SER A 22 3.85 -0.39 10.50
N ILE A 23 5.13 -0.75 10.48
CA ILE A 23 5.74 -1.74 9.61
C ILE A 23 6.58 -2.62 10.51
N GLU A 24 6.13 -3.82 10.78
CA GLU A 24 6.83 -4.76 11.64
C GLU A 24 6.42 -6.18 11.30
N GLN A 25 7.35 -7.13 11.46
CA GLN A 25 7.10 -8.56 11.28
C GLN A 25 6.46 -8.94 9.92
N GLY A 26 6.80 -8.22 8.85
CA GLY A 26 6.24 -8.49 7.52
C GLY A 26 4.83 -7.94 7.31
N ALA A 27 4.34 -7.03 8.16
CA ALA A 27 3.04 -6.38 7.97
C ALA A 27 3.19 -4.86 8.04
N ALA A 28 2.58 -4.16 7.09
CA ALA A 28 2.45 -2.71 7.08
C ALA A 28 0.99 -2.31 7.34
N ASN A 29 0.74 -1.45 8.33
CA ASN A 29 -0.61 -1.06 8.75
C ASN A 29 -0.79 0.45 8.72
N ASN A 30 -1.91 0.91 8.15
CA ASN A 30 -2.34 2.32 8.12
C ASN A 30 -1.33 3.28 7.48
N ILE A 31 -0.50 2.79 6.57
CA ILE A 31 0.56 3.59 5.94
C ILE A 31 -0.04 4.72 5.11
N LEU A 32 0.49 5.93 5.26
CA LEU A 32 0.17 7.08 4.41
C LEU A 32 1.30 7.33 3.42
N LEU A 33 1.00 7.22 2.14
CA LEU A 33 1.93 7.48 1.04
C LEU A 33 1.50 8.75 0.31
N ALA A 34 2.38 9.74 0.26
CA ALA A 34 2.14 11.02 -0.42
C ALA A 34 3.48 11.65 -0.80
N ASN A 35 3.47 12.60 -1.74
CA ASN A 35 4.62 13.46 -2.07
C ASN A 35 5.92 12.68 -2.35
N GLY A 36 5.85 11.62 -3.17
CA GLY A 36 6.96 10.72 -3.48
C GLY A 36 7.11 9.54 -2.52
N GLY A 37 6.15 9.32 -1.62
CA GLY A 37 6.18 8.21 -0.69
C GLY A 37 5.97 6.87 -1.40
N VAL A 38 6.76 5.86 -1.04
CA VAL A 38 6.69 4.52 -1.64
C VAL A 38 6.68 3.45 -0.55
N LEU A 39 5.71 2.55 -0.62
CA LEU A 39 5.71 1.29 0.12
C LEU A 39 5.88 0.13 -0.86
N THR A 40 6.86 -0.73 -0.62
CA THR A 40 6.96 -2.02 -1.30
C THR A 40 6.52 -3.14 -0.37
N VAL A 41 5.41 -3.80 -0.72
CA VAL A 41 4.92 -5.01 -0.06
C VAL A 41 5.62 -6.20 -0.69
N GLU A 42 6.59 -6.76 0.03
CA GLU A 42 7.44 -7.85 -0.44
C GLU A 42 6.71 -9.20 -0.49
N SER A 43 7.26 -10.17 -1.22
CA SER A 43 6.73 -11.53 -1.25
C SER A 43 6.57 -12.13 0.14
N ASP A 44 5.45 -12.81 0.35
CA ASP A 44 5.03 -13.46 1.61
C ASP A 44 4.80 -12.46 2.77
N THR A 45 4.54 -11.19 2.45
CA THR A 45 4.22 -10.12 3.42
C THR A 45 2.91 -9.42 3.05
N SER A 46 2.41 -8.53 3.93
CA SER A 46 1.14 -7.85 3.70
C SER A 46 1.12 -6.36 4.02
N SER A 47 0.15 -5.65 3.43
CA SER A 47 -0.27 -4.33 3.86
C SER A 47 -1.78 -4.29 4.14
N ASP A 48 -2.18 -3.53 5.16
CA ASP A 48 -3.59 -3.27 5.53
C ASP A 48 -3.84 -1.76 5.64
N LYS A 49 -4.92 -1.30 4.99
CA LYS A 49 -5.41 0.10 5.01
C LYS A 49 -4.36 1.14 4.62
N THR A 50 -3.52 0.82 3.63
CA THR A 50 -2.64 1.82 3.02
C THR A 50 -3.48 2.91 2.36
N GLN A 51 -3.18 4.17 2.66
CA GLN A 51 -3.73 5.33 1.96
C GLN A 51 -2.67 5.88 1.01
N VAL A 52 -2.97 5.85 -0.28
CA VAL A 52 -2.07 6.33 -1.33
C VAL A 52 -2.65 7.60 -1.92
N ASN A 53 -2.11 8.73 -1.46
CA ASN A 53 -2.47 10.05 -1.93
C ASN A 53 -1.60 10.47 -3.12
N MET A 54 -1.88 11.64 -3.69
CA MET A 54 -1.14 12.22 -4.81
C MET A 54 0.39 12.12 -4.65
N GLY A 55 1.03 11.56 -5.67
CA GLY A 55 2.48 11.31 -5.71
C GLY A 55 2.97 10.16 -4.82
N GLY A 56 2.08 9.46 -4.11
CA GLY A 56 2.38 8.23 -3.39
C GLY A 56 2.24 6.99 -4.27
N ARG A 57 2.96 5.92 -3.92
CA ARG A 57 2.86 4.63 -4.62
C ARG A 57 2.98 3.42 -3.70
N GLU A 58 2.02 2.50 -3.79
CA GLU A 58 2.11 1.16 -3.20
C GLU A 58 2.47 0.15 -4.29
N ILE A 59 3.50 -0.67 -4.05
CA ILE A 59 3.94 -1.73 -4.97
C ILE A 59 3.73 -3.07 -4.27
N VAL A 60 2.80 -3.87 -4.78
CA VAL A 60 2.42 -5.18 -4.22
C VAL A 60 3.09 -6.26 -5.06
N LYS A 61 4.21 -6.83 -4.59
CA LYS A 61 4.98 -7.82 -5.35
C LYS A 61 4.26 -9.16 -5.44
N THR A 62 4.71 -10.03 -6.35
CA THR A 62 4.24 -11.42 -6.43
C THR A 62 4.26 -12.10 -5.06
N LYS A 63 3.18 -12.83 -4.72
CA LYS A 63 2.92 -13.46 -3.41
C LYS A 63 2.72 -12.50 -2.24
N ALA A 64 2.68 -11.20 -2.46
CA ALA A 64 2.27 -10.24 -1.44
C ALA A 64 0.76 -10.00 -1.50
N THR A 65 0.19 -9.55 -0.38
CA THR A 65 -1.24 -9.19 -0.29
C THR A 65 -1.41 -7.79 0.28
N ALA A 66 -2.07 -6.91 -0.46
CA ALA A 66 -2.56 -5.62 0.04
C ALA A 66 -4.07 -5.71 0.27
N THR A 67 -4.56 -5.26 1.43
CA THR A 67 -5.99 -5.25 1.76
C THR A 67 -6.44 -3.84 2.15
N GLY A 68 -7.59 -3.41 1.60
CA GLY A 68 -8.23 -2.15 1.99
C GLY A 68 -7.46 -0.90 1.55
N THR A 69 -6.61 -1.00 0.52
CA THR A 69 -5.89 0.16 -0.01
C THR A 69 -6.88 1.20 -0.52
N THR A 70 -6.67 2.47 -0.17
CA THR A 70 -7.44 3.60 -0.69
C THR A 70 -6.55 4.48 -1.56
N LEU A 71 -6.90 4.64 -2.83
CA LEU A 71 -6.17 5.46 -3.80
C LEU A 71 -6.89 6.79 -4.00
N THR A 72 -6.25 7.90 -3.64
CA THR A 72 -6.81 9.26 -3.80
C THR A 72 -5.76 10.13 -4.51
N GLY A 73 -5.67 9.98 -5.84
CA GLY A 73 -4.65 10.61 -6.66
C GLY A 73 -3.30 9.87 -6.72
N GLY A 74 -3.16 8.78 -5.96
CA GLY A 74 -1.96 7.95 -5.91
C GLY A 74 -2.06 6.65 -6.72
N GLU A 75 -0.99 5.87 -6.72
CA GLU A 75 -0.87 4.67 -7.57
C GLU A 75 -0.69 3.39 -6.76
N GLN A 76 -1.35 2.31 -7.17
CA GLN A 76 -1.04 0.95 -6.74
C GLN A 76 -0.60 0.12 -7.94
N ILE A 77 0.56 -0.53 -7.83
CA ILE A 77 1.06 -1.50 -8.81
C ILE A 77 0.92 -2.90 -8.21
N VAL A 78 0.14 -3.77 -8.86
CA VAL A 78 -0.23 -5.09 -8.36
C VAL A 78 0.42 -6.18 -9.21
N GLU A 79 1.43 -6.86 -8.65
CA GLU A 79 2.02 -8.11 -9.14
C GLU A 79 1.61 -9.31 -8.29
N GLY A 80 1.11 -9.08 -7.07
CA GLY A 80 0.53 -10.05 -6.15
C GLY A 80 -0.99 -9.93 -6.09
N VAL A 81 -1.56 -9.87 -4.89
CA VAL A 81 -3.01 -9.74 -4.69
C VAL A 81 -3.34 -8.40 -4.04
N ALA A 82 -4.27 -7.66 -4.64
CA ALA A 82 -4.89 -6.48 -4.04
C ALA A 82 -6.37 -6.77 -3.77
N ASN A 83 -6.78 -6.73 -2.51
CA ASN A 83 -8.15 -7.01 -2.08
C ASN A 83 -8.80 -5.75 -1.53
N GLU A 84 -10.05 -5.50 -1.92
CA GLU A 84 -10.88 -4.38 -1.41
C GLU A 84 -10.22 -3.01 -1.63
N THR A 85 -9.55 -2.84 -2.77
CA THR A 85 -9.01 -1.53 -3.16
C THR A 85 -10.15 -0.57 -3.48
N THR A 86 -10.11 0.63 -2.91
CA THR A 86 -11.03 1.72 -3.24
C THR A 86 -10.29 2.76 -4.06
N ILE A 87 -10.76 3.04 -5.27
CA ILE A 87 -10.16 4.01 -6.18
C ILE A 87 -11.02 5.26 -6.22
N ASN A 88 -10.55 6.34 -5.60
CA ASN A 88 -11.17 7.66 -5.66
C ASN A 88 -10.56 8.50 -6.80
N ASP A 89 -11.00 9.75 -6.92
CA ASP A 89 -10.54 10.70 -7.94
C ASP A 89 -9.01 10.71 -8.12
N GLY A 90 -8.60 10.44 -9.35
CA GLY A 90 -7.20 10.42 -9.77
C GLY A 90 -6.39 9.22 -9.29
N GLY A 91 -6.97 8.30 -8.52
CA GLY A 91 -6.31 7.05 -8.13
C GLY A 91 -6.12 6.11 -9.33
N ILE A 92 -5.01 5.38 -9.36
CA ILE A 92 -4.69 4.43 -10.44
C ILE A 92 -4.26 3.10 -9.84
N GLN A 93 -5.01 2.03 -10.14
CA GLN A 93 -4.58 0.65 -9.89
C GLN A 93 -4.10 0.03 -11.20
N THR A 94 -2.82 -0.31 -11.28
CA THR A 94 -2.23 -1.06 -12.40
C THR A 94 -2.03 -2.51 -11.99
N VAL A 95 -2.78 -3.42 -12.62
CA VAL A 95 -2.68 -4.86 -12.36
C VAL A 95 -1.83 -5.52 -13.45
N SER A 96 -0.71 -6.12 -13.05
CA SER A 96 0.20 -6.83 -13.95
C SER A 96 -0.38 -8.18 -14.37
N ALA A 97 0.17 -8.82 -15.41
CA ALA A 97 -0.33 -10.10 -15.91
C ALA A 97 -0.43 -11.23 -14.86
N ASN A 98 0.40 -11.19 -13.82
CA ASN A 98 0.38 -12.14 -12.70
C ASN A 98 -0.30 -11.59 -11.43
N GLY A 99 -0.79 -10.35 -11.48
CA GLY A 99 -1.48 -9.71 -10.37
C GLY A 99 -2.98 -10.00 -10.39
N GLU A 100 -3.60 -9.93 -9.22
CA GLU A 100 -5.03 -10.11 -9.05
C GLU A 100 -5.62 -8.97 -8.23
N ALA A 101 -6.66 -8.32 -8.75
CA ALA A 101 -7.44 -7.33 -8.03
C ALA A 101 -8.83 -7.90 -7.71
N ILE A 102 -9.15 -7.96 -6.42
CA ILE A 102 -10.37 -8.57 -5.90
C ILE A 102 -11.22 -7.48 -5.25
N LYS A 103 -12.49 -7.37 -5.67
CA LYS A 103 -13.46 -6.41 -5.12
C LYS A 103 -12.99 -4.95 -5.16
N THR A 104 -12.29 -4.56 -6.22
CA THR A 104 -11.99 -3.15 -6.47
C THR A 104 -13.27 -2.38 -6.73
N LYS A 105 -13.39 -1.19 -6.15
CA LYS A 105 -14.53 -0.28 -6.32
C LYS A 105 -14.09 1.16 -6.53
#